data_AF-A0A1X4XWQ8-F1
#
_entry.id   AF-A0A1X4XWQ8-F1
#
_cell.length_a   1.000
_cell.length_b   1.000
_cell.length_c   1.000
_cell.angle_alpha   90.00
_cell.angle_beta   90.00
_cell.angle_gamma   90.00
#
_symmetry.space_group_name_H-M   'P 1'
#
loop_
_entity.id
_entity.type
_entity.pdbx_description
1 polymer ?
#
loop_
_entity_poly.entity_id
_entity_poly.type
_entity_poly.pdbx_seq_one_letter_code
_entity_poly.pdbx_strand_id
1 'polypeptide(L)'
;MAYAWGPGVHTLISFNLLDEIKAYGSVFYPVVSNNFWEFLYGSLAPDFMVAKKFVSKKNNSHNFDFANNLVEGAKSEKELSFAIGYLSHLASDKIMHEVFLSDYNVVNSLEHMSLELLSDAYYADYLNVVSFVLKRKSALDKPLKANLGLVINTFIGKNILRLSTRNVISSISKSIALNNLKIDKSIVDGYIKASLKLSKERITKLK
;
A
#
# COMPACT_ATOMS: atom_id res chain seq x y z
N MET A 1 -1.04 14.19 -6.28
CA MET A 1 -1.45 12.79 -6.09
C MET A 1 -0.19 12.05 -5.70
N ALA A 2 -0.20 11.34 -4.57
CA ALA A 2 0.86 10.39 -4.29
C ALA A 2 0.48 9.12 -5.05
N TYR A 3 0.96 9.11 -6.29
CA TYR A 3 1.60 7.98 -6.96
C TYR A 3 2.18 6.97 -5.94
N ALA A 4 1.97 5.65 -6.14
CA ALA A 4 2.24 4.54 -5.19
C ALA A 4 2.34 3.16 -5.89
N TRP A 5 2.56 2.04 -5.19
CA TRP A 5 2.21 0.74 -5.77
C TRP A 5 0.68 0.61 -5.91
N GLY A 6 0.21 -0.31 -6.76
CA GLY A 6 -1.20 -0.64 -6.78
C GLY A 6 -1.64 -1.44 -5.53
N PRO A 7 -2.94 -1.41 -5.18
CA PRO A 7 -3.45 -2.07 -3.97
C PRO A 7 -3.30 -3.60 -4.00
N GLY A 8 -3.22 -4.21 -5.18
CA GLY A 8 -2.92 -5.64 -5.31
C GLY A 8 -1.50 -5.97 -4.84
N VAL A 9 -0.52 -5.19 -5.32
CA VAL A 9 0.89 -5.31 -4.91
C VAL A 9 1.07 -4.98 -3.43
N HIS A 10 0.43 -3.95 -2.90
CA HIS A 10 0.47 -3.66 -1.46
C HIS A 10 -0.06 -4.82 -0.62
N THR A 11 -1.15 -5.46 -1.06
CA THR A 11 -1.70 -6.62 -0.39
C THR A 11 -0.71 -7.78 -0.41
N LEU A 12 -0.11 -8.11 -1.56
CA LEU A 12 0.92 -9.14 -1.67
C LEU A 12 2.10 -8.87 -0.71
N ILE A 13 2.63 -7.64 -0.72
CA ILE A 13 3.74 -7.25 0.16
C ILE A 13 3.35 -7.47 1.62
N SER A 14 2.13 -7.08 2.00
CA SER A 14 1.61 -7.29 3.35
C SER A 14 1.51 -8.76 3.76
N PHE A 15 1.07 -9.66 2.87
CA PHE A 15 1.09 -11.10 3.15
C PHE A 15 2.51 -11.62 3.38
N ASN A 16 3.44 -11.30 2.49
CA ASN A 16 4.84 -11.74 2.61
C ASN A 16 5.52 -11.13 3.84
N LEU A 17 5.14 -9.91 4.23
CA LEU A 17 5.73 -9.23 5.37
C LEU A 17 5.42 -9.94 6.69
N LEU A 18 4.26 -10.59 6.80
CA LEU A 18 3.92 -11.38 8.00
C LEU A 18 4.93 -12.51 8.23
N ASP A 19 5.33 -13.21 7.18
CA ASP A 19 6.32 -14.28 7.25
C ASP A 19 7.72 -13.73 7.55
N GLU A 20 8.08 -12.59 6.94
CA GLU A 20 9.37 -11.92 7.18
C GLU A 20 9.53 -11.44 8.62
N ILE A 21 8.50 -10.81 9.20
CA ILE A 21 8.56 -10.33 10.59
C ILE A 21 8.51 -11.51 11.58
N LYS A 22 7.85 -12.62 11.21
CA LYS A 22 7.89 -13.88 11.96
C LYS A 22 9.30 -14.47 11.98
N ALA A 23 9.91 -14.60 10.81
CA ALA A 23 11.24 -15.16 10.64
C ALA A 23 12.31 -14.32 11.37
N TYR A 24 12.13 -13.00 11.40
CA TYR A 24 13.00 -12.10 12.15
C TYR A 24 12.81 -12.19 13.68
N GLY A 25 11.69 -12.73 14.17
CA GLY A 25 11.36 -12.71 15.60
C GLY A 25 10.90 -11.33 16.09
N SER A 26 10.24 -10.55 15.24
CA SER A 26 9.73 -9.23 15.61
C SER A 26 8.72 -9.32 16.75
N VAL A 27 8.85 -8.45 17.75
CA VAL A 27 7.88 -8.31 18.86
C VAL A 27 6.48 -7.94 18.38
N PHE A 28 6.38 -7.38 17.17
CA PHE A 28 5.12 -7.02 16.54
C PHE A 28 4.45 -8.19 15.82
N TYR A 29 5.11 -9.34 15.64
CA TYR A 29 4.52 -10.48 14.94
C TYR A 29 3.19 -10.93 15.58
N PRO A 30 3.07 -11.15 16.90
CA PRO A 30 1.80 -11.55 17.51
C PRO A 30 0.69 -10.51 17.33
N VAL A 31 1.03 -9.22 17.45
CA VAL A 31 0.07 -8.11 17.28
C VAL A 31 -0.48 -8.12 15.86
N VAL A 32 0.40 -8.22 14.87
CA VAL A 32 0.03 -8.23 13.45
C VAL A 32 -0.71 -9.52 13.09
N SER A 33 -0.24 -10.70 13.52
CA SER A 33 -0.88 -11.98 13.19
C SER A 33 -2.28 -12.10 13.77
N ASN A 34 -2.49 -11.65 15.02
CA ASN A 34 -3.79 -11.71 15.69
C ASN A 34 -4.79 -10.67 15.14
N ASN A 35 -4.28 -9.60 14.52
CA ASN A 35 -5.08 -8.50 13.99
C ASN A 35 -4.77 -8.26 12.50
N PHE A 36 -4.56 -9.33 11.72
CA PHE A 36 -4.01 -9.24 10.37
C PHE A 36 -4.90 -8.48 9.40
N TRP A 37 -6.22 -8.56 9.58
CA TRP A 37 -7.14 -7.79 8.74
C TRP A 37 -7.08 -6.28 8.99
N GLU A 38 -6.65 -5.86 10.19
CA GLU A 38 -6.49 -4.46 10.56
C GLU A 38 -5.16 -3.95 10.01
N PHE A 39 -4.13 -4.81 9.99
CA PHE A 39 -2.89 -4.58 9.27
C PHE A 39 -3.11 -4.43 7.76
N LEU A 40 -3.83 -5.35 7.11
CA LEU A 40 -4.20 -5.22 5.69
C LEU A 40 -5.01 -3.96 5.41
N TYR A 41 -5.90 -3.60 6.34
CA TYR A 41 -6.66 -2.37 6.22
C TYR A 41 -5.74 -1.13 6.30
N GLY A 42 -4.75 -1.14 7.21
CA GLY A 42 -3.72 -0.11 7.31
C GLY A 42 -2.86 0.00 6.06
N SER A 43 -2.46 -1.12 5.45
CA SER A 43 -1.62 -1.12 4.25
C SER A 43 -2.34 -0.67 2.97
N LEU A 44 -3.68 -0.62 3.00
CA LEU A 44 -4.51 -0.15 1.91
C LEU A 44 -5.09 1.25 2.18
N ALA A 45 -5.08 1.68 3.44
CA ALA A 45 -5.69 2.93 3.85
C ALA A 45 -5.20 4.15 3.05
N PRO A 46 -3.89 4.35 2.79
CA PRO A 46 -3.43 5.55 2.09
C PRO A 46 -3.99 5.70 0.66
N ASP A 47 -4.22 4.60 -0.07
CA ASP A 47 -4.79 4.61 -1.43
C ASP A 47 -6.26 5.03 -1.47
N PHE A 48 -7.01 4.68 -0.42
CA PHE A 48 -8.46 4.84 -0.39
C PHE A 48 -8.94 5.93 0.55
N MET A 49 -8.07 6.46 1.42
CA MET A 49 -8.45 7.47 2.39
C MET A 49 -8.30 8.88 1.81
N VAL A 50 -9.41 9.62 1.86
CA VAL A 50 -9.41 11.05 1.59
C VAL A 50 -9.30 11.80 2.91
N ALA A 51 -8.24 12.59 3.07
CA ALA A 51 -8.13 13.54 4.17
C ALA A 51 -9.14 14.68 3.95
N LYS A 52 -10.02 14.93 4.92
CA LYS A 52 -10.89 16.11 4.88
C LYS A 52 -10.07 17.41 5.02
N LYS A 53 -10.58 18.51 4.46
CA LYS A 53 -10.03 19.89 4.40
C LYS A 53 -9.36 20.47 5.67
N PHE A 54 -9.50 19.82 6.83
CA PHE A 54 -8.97 20.24 8.12
C PHE A 54 -7.66 19.54 8.53
N VAL A 55 -7.21 18.57 7.74
CA VAL A 55 -5.91 17.93 7.94
C VAL A 55 -4.84 18.91 7.44
N SER A 56 -4.06 19.48 8.37
CA SER A 56 -2.99 20.43 8.04
C SER A 56 -2.06 19.86 6.96
N LYS A 57 -1.45 20.71 6.10
CA LYS A 57 -0.48 20.27 5.07
C LYS A 57 0.72 19.45 5.64
N LYS A 58 0.93 19.46 6.97
CA LYS A 58 1.92 18.62 7.68
C LYS A 58 1.48 17.15 7.83
N ASN A 59 0.20 16.86 7.65
CA ASN A 59 -0.40 15.52 7.74
C ASN A 59 -0.74 14.98 6.35
N ASN A 60 0.20 15.03 5.41
CA ASN A 60 0.07 14.25 4.20
C ASN A 60 0.05 12.76 4.61
N SER A 61 -0.95 12.02 4.14
CA SER A 61 -1.08 10.57 4.37
C SER A 61 0.14 9.76 3.91
N HIS A 62 1.02 10.37 3.12
CA HIS A 62 2.24 9.76 2.62
C HIS A 62 3.49 10.33 3.33
N ASN A 63 3.42 10.47 4.66
CA ASN A 63 4.53 10.93 5.50
C ASN A 63 4.86 9.86 6.55
N PHE A 64 6.13 9.46 6.64
CA PHE A 64 6.61 8.55 7.68
C PHE A 64 6.34 9.09 9.10
N ASP A 65 6.39 10.40 9.33
CA ASP A 65 6.05 10.97 10.64
C ASP A 65 4.59 10.68 11.02
N PHE A 66 3.69 10.69 10.04
CA PHE A 66 2.29 10.35 10.28
C PHE A 66 2.14 8.88 10.67
N ALA A 67 2.81 7.97 9.96
CA ALA A 67 2.80 6.54 10.32
C ALA A 67 3.43 6.27 11.69
N ASN A 68 4.54 6.95 12.02
CA ASN A 68 5.17 6.83 13.34
C ASN A 68 4.24 7.34 14.45
N ASN A 69 3.57 8.48 14.25
CA ASN A 69 2.57 8.98 15.19
C ASN A 69 1.39 8.02 15.37
N LEU A 70 0.97 7.29 14.32
CA LEU A 70 -0.05 6.24 14.44
C LEU A 70 0.44 5.08 15.31
N VAL A 71 1.70 4.67 15.14
CA VAL A 71 2.30 3.59 15.94
C VAL A 71 2.41 4.00 17.40
N GLU A 72 2.98 5.17 17.68
CA GLU A 72 3.17 5.70 19.03
C GLU A 72 1.84 6.02 19.74
N GLY A 73 0.83 6.45 18.98
CA GLY A 73 -0.49 6.81 19.49
C GLY A 73 -1.47 5.65 19.61
N ALA A 74 -1.09 4.44 19.20
CA ALA A 74 -1.98 3.28 19.22
C ALA A 74 -2.37 2.88 20.65
N LYS A 75 -3.68 2.79 20.91
CA LYS A 75 -4.24 2.45 22.23
C LYS A 75 -4.72 1.00 22.34
N SER A 76 -4.62 0.25 21.25
CA SER A 76 -4.99 -1.16 21.19
C SER A 76 -4.14 -1.90 20.17
N GLU A 77 -4.05 -3.22 20.29
CA GLU A 77 -3.35 -4.07 19.31
C GLU A 77 -3.92 -3.92 17.90
N LYS A 78 -5.23 -3.67 17.77
CA LYS A 78 -5.89 -3.40 16.48
C LYS A 78 -5.39 -2.12 15.84
N GLU A 79 -5.31 -1.04 16.62
CA GLU A 79 -4.78 0.24 16.17
C GLU A 79 -3.29 0.13 15.82
N LEU A 80 -2.52 -0.60 16.64
CA LEU A 80 -1.09 -0.83 16.38
C LEU A 80 -0.88 -1.66 15.11
N SER A 81 -1.65 -2.72 14.93
CA SER A 81 -1.62 -3.55 13.71
C SER A 81 -1.95 -2.72 12.46
N PHE A 82 -2.97 -1.86 12.53
CA PHE A 82 -3.30 -0.91 11.48
C PHE A 82 -2.15 0.06 11.20
N ALA A 83 -1.55 0.66 12.23
CA ALA A 83 -0.46 1.59 12.08
C ALA A 83 0.78 0.96 11.42
N ILE A 84 1.10 -0.29 11.80
CA ILE A 84 2.18 -1.07 11.18
C ILE A 84 1.88 -1.36 9.70
N GLY A 85 0.62 -1.65 9.36
CA GLY A 85 0.18 -1.79 7.97
C GLY A 85 0.38 -0.49 7.18
N TYR A 86 0.02 0.64 7.78
CA TYR A 86 0.21 1.96 7.19
C TYR A 86 1.69 2.27 6.95
N LEU A 87 2.56 1.95 7.90
CA LEU A 87 4.01 2.11 7.76
C LEU A 87 4.58 1.25 6.63
N SER A 88 4.11 0.00 6.50
CA SER A 88 4.47 -0.92 5.40
C SER A 88 4.11 -0.35 4.02
N HIS A 89 2.94 0.29 3.91
CA HIS A 89 2.53 0.97 2.67
C HIS A 89 3.54 2.05 2.27
N LEU A 90 3.86 2.98 3.18
CA LEU A 90 4.81 4.07 2.92
C LEU A 90 6.21 3.59 2.57
N ALA A 91 6.66 2.53 3.23
CA ALA A 91 7.94 1.89 2.92
C ALA A 91 7.94 1.31 1.51
N SER A 92 6.84 0.69 1.08
CA SER A 92 6.71 0.12 -0.26
C SER A 92 6.69 1.21 -1.34
N ASP A 93 5.95 2.29 -1.12
CA ASP A 93 5.89 3.43 -2.04
C ASP A 93 7.23 4.13 -2.19
N LYS A 94 7.98 4.26 -1.09
CA LYS A 94 9.33 4.82 -1.17
C LYS A 94 10.20 4.07 -2.18
N ILE A 95 10.09 2.74 -2.27
CA ILE A 95 10.79 1.96 -3.30
C ILE A 95 10.23 2.21 -4.70
N MET A 96 8.90 2.31 -4.84
CA MET A 96 8.27 2.63 -6.12
C MET A 96 8.79 3.96 -6.68
N HIS A 97 8.72 5.03 -5.90
CA HIS A 97 9.04 6.38 -6.40
C HIS A 97 10.53 6.65 -6.50
N GLU A 98 11.31 6.28 -5.50
CA GLU A 98 12.72 6.67 -5.44
C GLU A 98 13.62 5.70 -6.21
N VAL A 99 13.17 4.46 -6.45
CA VAL A 99 13.98 3.44 -7.11
C VAL A 99 13.34 3.04 -8.44
N PHE A 100 12.14 2.44 -8.42
CA PHE A 100 11.57 1.86 -9.65
C PHE A 100 11.29 2.92 -10.72
N LEU A 101 10.65 4.03 -10.39
CA LEU A 101 10.40 5.09 -11.39
C LEU A 101 11.68 5.78 -11.86
N SER A 102 12.66 5.92 -10.97
CA SER A 102 13.96 6.50 -11.31
C SER A 102 14.71 5.61 -12.30
N ASP A 103 14.76 4.30 -12.06
CA ASP A 103 15.44 3.33 -12.93
C ASP A 103 14.84 3.29 -14.35
N TYR A 104 13.56 3.66 -14.49
CA TYR A 104 12.85 3.71 -15.76
C TYR A 104 12.66 5.12 -16.34
N ASN A 105 13.26 6.15 -15.71
CA ASN A 105 13.13 7.55 -16.12
C ASN A 105 11.68 8.03 -16.30
N VAL A 106 10.76 7.49 -15.48
CA VAL A 106 9.34 7.83 -15.58
C VAL A 106 9.11 9.20 -14.94
N VAL A 107 8.73 10.17 -15.78
CA VAL A 107 8.53 11.56 -15.35
C VAL A 107 7.09 12.05 -15.50
N ASN A 108 6.24 11.31 -16.22
CA ASN A 108 4.85 11.70 -16.45
C ASN A 108 3.86 10.76 -15.74
N SER A 109 2.71 11.33 -15.38
CA SER A 109 1.67 10.65 -14.60
C SER A 109 1.03 9.46 -15.31
N LEU A 110 1.03 9.43 -16.64
CA LEU A 110 0.38 8.38 -17.43
C LEU A 110 1.23 7.11 -17.47
N GLU A 111 2.52 7.23 -17.77
CA GLU A 111 3.47 6.12 -17.68
C GLU A 111 3.49 5.57 -16.27
N HIS A 112 3.49 6.46 -15.27
CA HIS A 112 3.49 6.03 -13.90
C HIS A 112 2.26 5.18 -13.56
N MET A 113 1.05 5.71 -13.79
CA MET A 113 -0.20 4.95 -13.61
C MET A 113 -0.19 3.63 -14.40
N SER A 114 0.41 3.63 -15.58
CA SER A 114 0.52 2.43 -16.42
C SER A 114 1.40 1.37 -15.75
N LEU A 115 2.50 1.76 -15.10
CA LEU A 115 3.36 0.85 -14.35
C LEU A 115 2.68 0.31 -13.09
N GLU A 116 1.95 1.14 -12.35
CA GLU A 116 1.16 0.69 -11.20
C GLU A 116 0.15 -0.38 -11.62
N LEU A 117 -0.64 -0.09 -12.67
CA LEU A 117 -1.67 -1.00 -13.19
C LEU A 117 -1.09 -2.28 -13.79
N LEU A 118 0.05 -2.18 -14.49
CA LEU A 118 0.75 -3.37 -15.01
C LEU A 118 1.30 -4.23 -13.88
N SER A 119 1.84 -3.62 -12.83
CA SER A 119 2.37 -4.34 -11.67
C SER A 119 1.24 -5.07 -10.94
N ASP A 120 0.11 -4.40 -10.70
CA ASP A 120 -1.09 -5.01 -10.11
C ASP A 120 -1.66 -6.14 -10.98
N ALA A 121 -1.53 -6.05 -12.30
CA ALA A 121 -1.99 -7.09 -13.22
C ALA A 121 -1.33 -8.44 -12.96
N TYR A 122 -0.03 -8.45 -12.63
CA TYR A 122 0.70 -9.67 -12.29
C TYR A 122 0.20 -10.34 -11.00
N TYR A 123 -0.55 -9.58 -10.18
CA TYR A 123 -0.99 -9.96 -8.84
C TYR A 123 -2.50 -9.77 -8.66
N ALA A 124 -3.27 -9.88 -9.74
CA ALA A 124 -4.70 -9.60 -9.76
C ALA A 124 -5.53 -10.44 -8.76
N ASP A 125 -5.03 -11.62 -8.36
CA ASP A 125 -5.70 -12.48 -7.38
C ASP A 125 -5.85 -11.79 -6.01
N TYR A 126 -4.92 -10.89 -5.66
CA TYR A 126 -4.97 -10.11 -4.42
C TYR A 126 -6.05 -9.01 -4.44
N LEU A 127 -6.57 -8.62 -5.60
CA LEU A 127 -7.64 -7.63 -5.70
C LEU A 127 -8.96 -8.09 -5.06
N ASN A 128 -9.18 -9.41 -5.00
CA ASN A 128 -10.30 -9.98 -4.26
C ASN A 128 -10.18 -9.72 -2.75
N VAL A 129 -8.96 -9.82 -2.22
CA VAL A 129 -8.67 -9.51 -0.82
C VAL A 129 -8.85 -8.01 -0.56
N VAL A 130 -8.37 -7.14 -1.45
CA VAL A 130 -8.63 -5.69 -1.38
C VAL A 130 -10.13 -5.42 -1.31
N SER A 131 -10.92 -6.03 -2.20
CA SER A 131 -12.39 -5.88 -2.20
C SER A 131 -13.02 -6.32 -0.88
N PHE A 132 -12.54 -7.43 -0.32
CA PHE A 132 -13.02 -7.95 0.97
C PHE A 132 -12.70 -6.98 2.12
N VAL A 133 -11.43 -6.55 2.23
CA VAL A 133 -10.98 -5.62 3.29
C VAL A 133 -11.78 -4.33 3.27
N LEU A 134 -12.02 -3.74 2.10
CA LEU A 134 -12.80 -2.50 1.95
C LEU A 134 -14.30 -2.68 2.27
N LYS A 135 -14.86 -3.88 2.07
CA LYS A 135 -16.28 -4.18 2.37
C LYS A 135 -16.52 -4.53 3.84
N ARG A 136 -15.51 -5.06 4.54
CA ARG A 136 -15.64 -5.58 5.91
C ARG A 136 -16.11 -4.53 6.93
N LYS A 137 -15.92 -3.23 6.65
CA LYS A 137 -16.13 -2.09 7.56
C LYS A 137 -15.38 -2.27 8.88
N SER A 138 -14.19 -1.67 8.97
CA SER A 138 -13.36 -1.83 10.15
C SER A 138 -13.97 -1.12 11.36
N ALA A 139 -13.78 -1.70 12.55
CA ALA A 139 -14.08 -0.99 13.80
C ALA A 139 -13.28 0.32 13.93
N LEU A 140 -12.14 0.41 13.22
CA LEU A 140 -11.29 1.58 13.17
C LEU A 140 -11.85 2.72 12.30
N ASP A 141 -12.88 2.50 11.48
CA ASP A 141 -13.44 3.54 10.61
C ASP A 141 -13.94 4.77 11.40
N LYS A 142 -14.57 4.53 12.55
CA LYS A 142 -15.06 5.59 13.45
C LYS A 142 -13.91 6.39 14.07
N PRO A 143 -12.94 5.77 14.78
CA PRO A 143 -11.85 6.51 15.40
C PRO A 143 -10.93 7.18 14.37
N LEU A 144 -10.65 6.57 13.21
CA LEU A 144 -9.85 7.19 12.15
C LEU A 144 -10.53 8.45 11.61
N LYS A 145 -11.85 8.39 11.40
CA LYS A 145 -12.63 9.56 10.97
C LYS A 145 -12.68 10.65 12.04
N ALA A 146 -12.88 10.27 13.31
CA ALA A 146 -13.04 11.22 14.40
C ALA A 146 -11.72 11.91 14.77
N ASN A 147 -10.63 11.15 14.83
CA ASN A 147 -9.35 11.62 15.37
C ASN A 147 -8.41 12.16 14.29
N LEU A 148 -8.52 11.65 13.05
CA LEU A 148 -7.58 11.96 11.97
C LEU A 148 -8.26 12.59 10.76
N GLY A 149 -9.59 12.69 10.74
CA GLY A 149 -10.34 13.20 9.60
C GLY A 149 -10.22 12.33 8.34
N LEU A 150 -9.75 11.09 8.48
CA LEU A 150 -9.54 10.14 7.40
C LEU A 150 -10.82 9.36 7.13
N VAL A 151 -11.25 9.34 5.87
CA VAL A 151 -12.46 8.63 5.45
C VAL A 151 -12.14 7.73 4.28
N ILE A 152 -12.44 6.43 4.40
CA ILE A 152 -12.39 5.51 3.25
C ILE A 152 -13.37 6.01 2.19
N ASN A 153 -12.86 6.20 0.98
CA ASN A 153 -13.67 6.43 -0.21
C ASN A 153 -13.82 5.13 -0.99
N THR A 154 -14.91 4.40 -0.73
CA THR A 154 -15.22 3.14 -1.43
C THR A 154 -15.51 3.33 -2.92
N PHE A 155 -15.83 4.54 -3.38
CA PHE A 155 -16.01 4.84 -4.80
C PHE A 155 -14.67 4.85 -5.55
N ILE A 156 -13.63 5.45 -4.95
CA ILE A 156 -12.25 5.38 -5.45
C ILE A 156 -11.81 3.91 -5.52
N GLY A 157 -12.06 3.14 -4.45
CA GLY A 157 -11.72 1.71 -4.41
C GLY A 157 -12.35 0.89 -5.53
N LYS A 158 -13.64 1.07 -5.81
CA LYS A 158 -14.32 0.36 -6.91
C LYS A 158 -13.76 0.69 -8.29
N ASN A 159 -13.36 1.94 -8.52
CA ASN A 159 -12.82 2.36 -9.81
C ASN A 159 -11.39 1.84 -10.01
N ILE A 160 -10.53 1.91 -8.99
CA ILE A 160 -9.17 1.35 -9.03
C ILE A 160 -9.23 -0.16 -9.30
N LEU A 161 -10.07 -0.88 -8.56
CA LEU A 161 -10.27 -2.33 -8.76
C LEU A 161 -10.80 -2.68 -10.17
N ARG A 162 -11.55 -1.79 -10.81
CA ARG A 162 -12.06 -2.01 -12.18
C ARG A 162 -10.98 -1.75 -13.23
N LEU A 163 -10.09 -0.79 -12.97
CA LEU A 163 -8.98 -0.44 -13.86
C LEU A 163 -7.89 -1.51 -13.85
N SER A 164 -7.69 -2.20 -12.74
CA SER A 164 -6.77 -3.34 -12.61
C SER A 164 -7.32 -4.67 -13.16
N THR A 165 -8.35 -4.64 -14.01
CA THR A 165 -8.91 -5.85 -14.68
C THR A 165 -8.24 -6.16 -16.02
N ARG A 166 -8.16 -7.46 -16.36
CA ARG A 166 -7.38 -7.99 -17.51
C ARG A 166 -7.63 -7.28 -18.85
N ASN A 167 -8.86 -6.85 -19.13
CA ASN A 167 -9.21 -6.20 -20.39
C ASN A 167 -8.59 -4.80 -20.51
N VAL A 168 -8.61 -4.00 -19.43
CA VAL A 168 -8.01 -2.65 -19.39
C VAL A 168 -6.48 -2.76 -19.46
N ILE A 169 -5.91 -3.75 -18.80
CA ILE A 169 -4.47 -4.05 -18.80
C ILE A 169 -3.96 -4.43 -20.20
N SER A 170 -4.72 -5.21 -20.98
CA SER A 170 -4.30 -5.60 -22.34
C SER A 170 -4.11 -4.40 -23.29
N SER A 171 -4.84 -3.32 -23.06
CA SER A 171 -4.71 -2.06 -23.80
C SER A 171 -3.54 -1.21 -23.28
N ILE A 172 -3.34 -1.19 -21.96
CA ILE A 172 -2.24 -0.45 -21.32
C ILE A 172 -0.89 -1.08 -21.65
N SER A 173 -0.76 -2.41 -21.55
CA SER A 173 0.46 -3.15 -21.89
C SER A 173 0.90 -2.91 -23.34
N LYS A 174 -0.03 -2.82 -24.29
CA LYS A 174 0.26 -2.40 -25.67
C LYS A 174 0.81 -0.98 -25.75
N SER A 175 0.25 -0.04 -24.98
CA SER A 175 0.72 1.35 -24.93
C SER A 175 2.10 1.48 -24.28
N ILE A 176 2.39 0.73 -23.21
CA ILE A 176 3.71 0.69 -22.57
C ILE A 176 4.75 0.07 -23.50
N ALA A 177 4.40 -1.02 -24.18
CA ALA A 177 5.27 -1.68 -25.16
C ALA A 177 5.61 -0.76 -26.35
N LEU A 178 4.66 0.08 -26.79
CA LEU A 178 4.88 1.13 -27.79
C LEU A 178 5.88 2.20 -27.32
N ASN A 179 5.99 2.43 -26.01
CA ASN A 179 6.93 3.38 -25.40
C ASN A 179 8.31 2.75 -25.08
N ASN A 180 8.62 1.56 -25.58
CA ASN A 180 9.88 0.83 -25.33
C ASN A 180 10.21 0.48 -23.86
N LEU A 181 9.25 0.64 -22.94
CA LEU A 181 9.40 0.21 -21.54
C LEU A 181 9.21 -1.31 -21.45
N LYS A 182 10.30 -2.07 -21.59
CA LYS A 182 10.30 -3.53 -21.37
C LYS A 182 10.29 -3.82 -19.87
N ILE A 183 9.09 -4.00 -19.32
CA ILE A 183 8.89 -4.44 -17.93
C ILE A 183 8.20 -5.79 -17.96
N ASP A 184 8.84 -6.77 -17.32
CA ASP A 184 8.27 -8.08 -17.10
C ASP A 184 8.06 -8.35 -15.61
N LYS A 185 7.40 -9.45 -15.30
CA LYS A 185 7.09 -9.83 -13.93
C LYS A 185 8.35 -9.98 -13.06
N SER A 186 9.46 -10.53 -13.59
CA SER A 186 10.66 -10.78 -12.79
C SER A 186 11.32 -9.51 -12.28
N ILE A 187 11.27 -8.44 -13.09
CA ILE A 187 11.72 -7.10 -12.72
C ILE A 187 10.83 -6.56 -11.59
N VAL A 188 9.50 -6.61 -11.78
CA VAL A 188 8.54 -6.17 -10.76
C VAL A 188 8.74 -6.92 -9.44
N ASP A 189 8.99 -8.24 -9.51
CA ASP A 189 9.29 -9.08 -8.34
C ASP A 189 10.55 -8.60 -7.59
N GLY A 190 11.56 -8.09 -8.31
CA GLY A 190 12.77 -7.50 -7.74
C GLY A 190 12.45 -6.27 -6.88
N TYR A 191 11.64 -5.34 -7.41
CA TYR A 191 11.24 -4.15 -6.64
C TYR A 191 10.28 -4.49 -5.50
N ILE A 192 9.41 -5.48 -5.65
CA ILE A 192 8.56 -5.98 -4.56
C ILE A 192 9.43 -6.54 -3.41
N LYS A 193 10.50 -7.27 -3.73
CA LYS A 193 11.46 -7.75 -2.71
C LYS A 193 12.16 -6.58 -2.01
N ALA A 194 12.53 -5.53 -2.74
CA ALA A 194 13.11 -4.32 -2.15
C ALA A 194 12.09 -3.60 -1.23
N SER A 195 10.82 -3.47 -1.65
CA SER A 195 9.72 -2.94 -0.84
C SER A 195 9.55 -3.73 0.44
N LEU A 196 9.49 -5.07 0.33
CA LEU A 196 9.38 -5.99 1.47
C LEU A 196 10.55 -5.82 2.46
N LYS A 197 11.78 -5.71 1.94
CA LYS A 197 12.98 -5.48 2.75
C LYS A 197 12.89 -4.16 3.52
N LEU A 198 12.54 -3.07 2.85
CA LEU A 198 12.43 -1.77 3.49
C LEU A 198 11.28 -1.74 4.52
N SER A 199 10.13 -2.35 4.22
CA SER A 199 9.01 -2.48 5.15
C SER A 199 9.42 -3.25 6.41
N LYS A 200 10.10 -4.39 6.27
CA LYS A 200 10.66 -5.12 7.41
C LYS A 200 11.60 -4.25 8.22
N GLU A 201 12.59 -3.62 7.59
CA GLU A 201 13.58 -2.79 8.29
C GLU A 201 12.91 -1.66 9.10
N ARG A 202 11.86 -1.04 8.56
CA ARG A 202 11.09 0.00 9.26
C ARG A 202 10.39 -0.56 10.49
N ILE A 203 9.70 -1.70 10.36
CA ILE A 203 9.00 -2.34 11.47
C ILE A 203 9.98 -2.78 12.56
N THR A 204 11.11 -3.37 12.20
CA THR A 204 12.10 -3.87 13.18
C THR A 204 12.85 -2.76 13.91
N LYS A 205 12.79 -1.53 13.40
CA LYS A 205 13.38 -0.34 14.04
C LYS A 205 12.40 0.40 14.94
N LEU A 206 11.12 0.02 14.94
CA LEU A 206 10.16 0.53 15.92
C LEU A 206 10.59 0.05 17.31
N LYS A 207 10.56 0.96 18.28
CA LYS A 207 10.95 0.68 19.68
C LYS A 207 9.77 0.17 20.49
#